data_AF-A0AAD7LFV1-F1
#
_entry.id   AF-A0AAD7LFV1-F1
#
_cell.length_a   1.000
_cell.length_b   1.000
_cell.length_c   1.000
_cell.angle_alpha   90.00
_cell.angle_beta   90.00
_cell.angle_gamma   90.00
#
_symmetry.space_group_name_H-M   'P 1'
#
loop_
_entity.id
_entity.type
_entity.pdbx_description
1 polymer ?
#
loop_
_entity_poly.entity_id
_entity_poly.type
_entity_poly.pdbx_seq_one_letter_code
_entity_poly.pdbx_strand_id
1 'polypeptide(L)'
;MAFALLPIFLCLLTLLPIFLVAQAQSSDNFTMGASHTASGINSAWLISPSGDFAFGFQHPVEDKDLFFLTIWYAKIPEKTVVWFSSRDNPAPRGSKVELTADRGLVLTAPNGSELWKTEP
;
A
#
# COMPACT_ATOMS: atom_id res chain seq x y z
N MET A 1 15.65 9.16 49.78
CA MET A 1 14.64 8.67 48.81
C MET A 1 14.78 9.28 47.42
N ALA A 2 15.33 10.49 47.24
CA ALA A 2 15.47 11.14 45.93
C ALA A 2 16.54 10.54 44.99
N PHE A 3 17.63 9.96 45.54
CA PHE A 3 18.73 9.40 44.73
C PHE A 3 18.36 8.19 43.87
N ALA A 4 17.29 7.46 44.22
CA ALA A 4 16.81 6.32 43.44
C ALA A 4 15.91 6.74 42.26
N LEU A 5 15.38 7.98 42.25
CA LEU A 5 14.42 8.44 41.23
C LEU A 5 15.11 8.86 39.93
N LEU A 6 16.32 9.42 40.02
CA LEU A 6 17.11 9.85 38.86
C LEU A 6 17.46 8.70 37.88
N PRO A 7 18.00 7.54 38.33
CA PRO A 7 18.30 6.43 37.43
C PRO A 7 17.04 5.78 36.85
N ILE A 8 15.94 5.73 37.61
CA ILE A 8 14.65 5.25 37.13
C ILE A 8 14.11 6.16 36.03
N PHE A 9 14.20 7.47 36.21
CA PHE A 9 13.79 8.47 35.21
C PHE A 9 14.63 8.36 33.93
N LEU A 10 15.95 8.22 34.05
CA LEU A 10 16.85 7.98 32.90
C LEU A 10 16.52 6.67 32.16
N CYS A 11 16.24 5.59 32.87
CA CYS A 11 15.79 4.33 32.25
C CYS A 11 14.44 4.49 31.51
N LEU A 12 13.48 5.20 32.08
CA LEU A 12 12.20 5.46 31.42
C LEU A 12 12.39 6.31 30.15
N LEU A 13 13.30 7.29 30.18
CA LEU A 13 13.61 8.14 29.04
C LEU A 13 14.22 7.34 27.86
N THR A 14 15.05 6.33 28.16
CA THR A 14 15.67 5.48 27.13
C THR A 14 14.75 4.36 26.65
N LEU A 15 13.83 3.86 27.49
CA LEU A 15 12.85 2.83 27.12
C LEU A 15 11.72 3.38 26.24
N LEU A 16 11.28 4.62 26.44
CA LEU A 16 10.20 5.25 25.68
C LEU A 16 10.35 5.16 24.13
N PRO A 17 11.51 5.50 23.53
CA PRO A 17 11.68 5.37 22.08
C PRO A 17 11.67 3.90 21.60
N ILE A 18 12.12 2.95 22.43
CA ILE A 18 12.12 1.52 22.08
C ILE A 18 10.68 1.00 21.96
N PHE A 19 9.80 1.40 22.89
CA PHE A 19 8.38 1.05 22.83
C PHE A 19 7.66 1.65 21.62
N LEU A 20 8.00 2.89 21.23
CA LEU A 20 7.41 3.54 20.05
C LEU A 20 7.81 2.85 18.74
N VAL A 21 9.06 2.39 18.62
CA VAL A 21 9.52 1.67 17.41
C VAL A 21 8.94 0.26 17.34
N ALA A 22 8.75 -0.42 18.48
CA ALA A 22 8.18 -1.77 18.52
C ALA A 22 6.72 -1.85 18.04
N GLN A 23 5.94 -0.77 18.13
CA GLN A 23 4.57 -0.72 17.61
C GLN A 23 4.47 -0.44 16.10
N ALA A 24 5.57 -0.08 15.44
CA ALA A 24 5.56 0.35 14.04
C ALA A 24 5.49 -0.81 13.01
N GLN A 25 5.33 -2.05 13.45
CA GLN A 25 5.31 -3.21 12.56
C GLN A 25 4.02 -4.00 12.70
N SER A 26 2.89 -3.44 12.24
CA SER A 26 1.79 -4.29 11.78
C SER A 26 2.21 -4.88 10.43
N SER A 27 2.79 -6.09 10.44
CA SER A 27 2.90 -6.87 9.22
C SER A 27 1.49 -7.33 8.84
N ASP A 28 0.78 -6.53 8.07
CA ASP A 28 -0.34 -7.06 7.28
C ASP A 28 0.29 -8.06 6.32
N ASN A 29 0.33 -9.32 6.74
CA ASN A 29 0.90 -10.40 5.96
C ASN A 29 0.03 -10.57 4.73
N PHE A 30 0.55 -10.06 3.61
CA PHE A 30 -0.10 -10.15 2.33
C PHE A 30 -0.12 -11.63 1.89
N THR A 31 -1.31 -12.23 1.85
CA THR A 31 -1.48 -13.66 1.57
C THR A 31 -1.60 -13.94 0.06
N MET A 32 -1.20 -15.14 -0.34
CA MET A 32 -1.37 -15.60 -1.72
C MET A 32 -2.84 -15.69 -2.08
N GLY A 33 -3.21 -15.24 -3.29
CA GLY A 33 -4.60 -15.12 -3.71
C GLY A 33 -5.33 -13.90 -3.15
N ALA A 34 -4.67 -13.07 -2.33
CA ALA A 34 -5.22 -11.77 -1.98
C ALA A 34 -5.39 -10.95 -3.27
N SER A 35 -6.56 -10.33 -3.40
CA SER A 35 -6.92 -9.55 -4.57
C SER A 35 -7.64 -8.27 -4.18
N HIS A 36 -7.59 -7.29 -5.08
CA HIS A 36 -8.28 -6.02 -4.95
C HIS A 36 -8.89 -5.62 -6.28
N THR A 37 -10.06 -4.98 -6.23
CA THR A 37 -10.85 -4.65 -7.42
C THR A 37 -10.94 -3.15 -7.61
N ALA A 38 -10.82 -2.70 -8.85
CA ALA A 38 -11.03 -1.33 -9.27
C ALA A 38 -12.53 -0.96 -9.23
N SER A 39 -13.06 -0.57 -8.08
CA SER A 39 -14.49 -0.26 -7.89
C SER A 39 -14.77 1.17 -7.42
N GLY A 40 -13.81 1.84 -6.79
CA GLY A 40 -14.01 3.13 -6.13
C GLY A 40 -12.88 4.14 -6.37
N ILE A 41 -13.17 5.41 -6.06
CA ILE A 41 -12.22 6.52 -6.17
C ILE A 41 -11.09 6.31 -5.15
N ASN A 42 -9.85 6.26 -5.64
CA ASN A 42 -8.62 6.17 -4.83
C ASN A 42 -8.66 5.05 -3.79
N SER A 43 -8.99 3.85 -4.26
CA SER A 43 -9.11 2.66 -3.42
C SER A 43 -7.72 2.09 -3.10
N ALA A 44 -7.16 2.54 -1.98
CA ALA A 44 -5.96 1.97 -1.40
C ALA A 44 -6.22 0.52 -0.98
N TRP A 45 -5.35 -0.38 -1.42
CA TRP A 45 -5.35 -1.76 -0.99
C TRP A 45 -4.39 -1.96 0.17
N LEU A 46 -3.16 -1.45 0.04
CA LEU A 46 -2.10 -1.61 1.03
C LEU A 46 -1.54 -0.26 1.44
N ILE A 47 -1.24 -0.14 2.73
CA ILE A 47 -0.53 1.01 3.31
C ILE A 47 0.78 0.48 3.87
N SER A 48 1.90 1.13 3.51
CA SER A 48 3.21 0.79 4.08
C SER A 48 3.20 0.94 5.61
N PRO A 49 3.99 0.18 6.38
CA PRO A 49 4.01 0.30 7.85
C PRO A 49 4.32 1.72 8.37
N SER A 50 5.13 2.51 7.65
CA SER A 50 5.41 3.91 8.01
C SER A 50 4.25 4.87 7.69
N GLY A 51 3.27 4.40 6.92
CA GLY A 51 2.16 5.18 6.37
C GLY A 51 2.59 6.17 5.29
N ASP A 52 3.82 6.12 4.78
CA ASP A 52 4.30 7.09 3.79
C ASP A 52 3.82 6.75 2.38
N PHE A 53 3.69 5.46 2.06
CA PHE A 53 3.25 4.97 0.76
C PHE A 53 1.94 4.19 0.86
N ALA A 54 1.16 4.28 -0.20
CA ALA A 54 -0.02 3.47 -0.43
C ALA A 54 0.06 2.82 -1.82
N PHE A 55 -0.57 1.67 -1.96
CA PHE A 55 -0.65 0.89 -3.18
C PHE A 55 -2.11 0.48 -3.45
N GLY A 56 -2.54 0.59 -4.70
CA GLY A 56 -3.93 0.31 -5.09
C GLY A 56 -4.34 0.99 -6.39
N PHE A 57 -5.65 1.17 -6.59
CA PHE A 57 -6.19 1.77 -7.82
C PHE A 57 -6.46 3.27 -7.67
N GLN A 58 -6.01 4.06 -8.64
CA GLN A 58 -6.35 5.47 -8.80
C GLN A 58 -6.96 5.71 -10.17
N HIS A 59 -7.85 6.70 -10.26
CA HIS A 59 -8.46 7.12 -11.52
C HIS A 59 -7.69 8.31 -12.12
N PRO A 60 -7.57 8.41 -13.45
CA PRO A 60 -7.18 9.67 -14.07
C PRO A 60 -8.25 10.74 -13.82
N VAL A 61 -7.88 12.01 -13.96
CA VAL A 61 -8.80 13.15 -13.71
C VAL A 61 -9.99 13.12 -14.67
N GLU A 62 -9.77 12.64 -15.89
CA GLU A 62 -10.71 12.76 -17.01
C GLU A 62 -11.75 11.63 -17.07
N ASP A 63 -11.44 10.44 -16.54
CA ASP A 63 -12.31 9.26 -16.64
C ASP A 63 -12.36 8.47 -15.32
N LYS A 64 -13.56 8.29 -14.77
CA LYS A 64 -13.81 7.58 -13.51
C LYS A 64 -14.08 6.09 -13.67
N ASP A 65 -14.07 5.60 -14.90
CA ASP A 65 -14.23 4.18 -15.24
C ASP A 65 -12.91 3.54 -15.69
N LEU A 66 -11.84 4.32 -15.75
CA LEU A 66 -10.48 3.88 -15.99
C LEU A 66 -9.63 4.02 -14.74
N PHE A 67 -8.73 3.08 -14.54
CA PHE A 67 -7.91 2.98 -13.33
C PHE A 67 -6.47 2.62 -13.68
N PHE A 68 -5.52 3.20 -12.95
CA PHE A 68 -4.15 2.74 -12.91
C PHE A 68 -3.88 2.06 -11.59
N LEU A 69 -3.16 0.93 -11.64
CA LEU A 69 -2.59 0.34 -10.43
C LEU A 69 -1.34 1.14 -10.08
N THR A 70 -1.30 1.76 -8.90
CA THR A 70 -0.31 2.79 -8.58
C THR A 70 0.29 2.62 -7.19
N ILE A 71 1.46 3.21 -6.99
CA ILE A 71 2.05 3.53 -5.69
C ILE A 71 2.11 5.06 -5.58
N TRP A 72 1.65 5.61 -4.46
CA TRP A 72 1.66 7.05 -4.22
C TRP A 72 2.03 7.40 -2.78
N TYR A 73 2.39 8.66 -2.55
CA TYR A 73 2.59 9.19 -1.21
C TYR A 73 1.25 9.32 -0.48
N ALA A 74 1.03 8.51 0.56
CA ALA A 74 -0.24 8.44 1.26
C ALA A 74 -0.53 9.70 2.10
N LYS A 75 0.51 10.33 2.66
CA LYS A 75 0.40 11.52 3.51
C LYS A 75 0.23 12.83 2.73
N ILE A 76 0.48 12.84 1.42
CA ILE A 76 0.32 14.02 0.57
C ILE A 76 -1.13 14.08 0.06
N PRO A 77 -1.89 15.17 0.29
CA PRO A 77 -3.29 15.29 -0.14
C PRO A 77 -3.50 15.09 -1.64
N GLU A 78 -2.57 15.59 -2.46
CA GLU A 78 -2.57 15.47 -3.92
C GLU A 78 -2.32 14.03 -4.40
N LYS A 79 -1.93 13.12 -3.50
CA LYS A 79 -1.65 11.70 -3.77
C LYS A 79 -0.66 11.50 -4.92
N THR A 80 0.44 12.24 -4.88
CA THR A 80 1.52 12.19 -5.87
C THR A 80 1.97 10.74 -6.13
N VAL A 81 1.78 10.29 -7.36
CA VAL A 81 2.13 8.96 -7.85
C VAL A 81 3.64 8.88 -8.05
N VAL A 82 4.26 7.84 -7.47
CA VAL A 82 5.69 7.52 -7.66
C VAL A 82 5.90 6.38 -8.64
N TRP A 83 4.87 5.55 -8.83
CA TRP A 83 4.89 4.44 -9.78
C TRP A 83 3.46 4.10 -10.20
N PHE A 84 3.29 3.64 -11.43
CA PHE A 84 2.03 3.10 -11.93
C PHE A 84 2.29 1.97 -12.94
N SER A 85 1.35 1.03 -13.01
CA SER A 85 1.33 -0.03 -14.03
C SER A 85 1.15 0.58 -15.41
N SER A 86 1.90 0.07 -16.41
CA SER A 86 1.88 0.38 -17.86
C SER A 86 1.11 1.64 -18.31
N ARG A 87 1.83 2.59 -18.92
CA ARG A 87 1.30 3.89 -19.37
C ARG A 87 0.21 3.79 -20.44
N ASP A 88 0.21 2.74 -21.24
CA ASP A 88 -0.55 2.73 -22.48
C ASP A 88 -1.93 2.08 -22.35
N ASN A 89 -2.21 1.38 -21.23
CA ASN A 89 -3.44 0.61 -21.10
C ASN A 89 -4.04 0.70 -19.68
N PRO A 90 -4.87 1.71 -19.39
CA PRO A 90 -5.58 1.80 -18.12
C PRO A 90 -6.55 0.62 -17.96
N ALA A 91 -6.74 0.21 -16.71
CA ALA A 91 -7.62 -0.88 -16.34
C ALA A 91 -9.08 -0.39 -16.25
N PRO A 92 -10.05 -1.02 -16.93
CA PRO A 92 -11.45 -0.67 -16.80
C PRO A 92 -11.99 -0.98 -15.39
N ARG A 93 -13.08 -0.32 -15.00
CA ARG A 93 -13.81 -0.62 -13.76
C ARG A 93 -14.12 -2.11 -13.65
N GLY A 94 -13.90 -2.66 -12.45
CA GLY A 94 -14.05 -4.08 -12.15
C GLY A 94 -12.80 -4.92 -12.44
N SER A 95 -11.73 -4.32 -12.98
CA SER A 95 -10.43 -4.98 -13.08
C SER A 95 -9.91 -5.37 -11.70
N LYS A 96 -9.17 -6.47 -11.64
CA LYS A 96 -8.69 -7.08 -10.40
C LYS A 96 -7.18 -7.23 -10.45
N VAL A 97 -6.50 -6.80 -9.39
CA VAL A 97 -5.09 -7.14 -9.14
C VAL A 97 -5.05 -8.27 -8.11
N GLU A 98 -4.20 -9.27 -8.35
CA GLU A 98 -4.08 -10.45 -7.51
C GLU A 98 -2.62 -10.90 -7.42
N LEU A 99 -2.17 -11.31 -6.22
CA LEU A 99 -0.88 -11.97 -6.07
C LEU A 99 -1.03 -13.48 -6.24
N THR A 100 -0.27 -14.01 -7.19
CA THR A 100 -0.26 -15.42 -7.55
C THR A 100 1.09 -16.04 -7.20
N ALA A 101 1.10 -17.33 -6.86
CA ALA A 101 2.31 -18.02 -6.40
C ALA A 101 3.37 -18.25 -7.47
N ASP A 102 2.94 -18.36 -8.70
CA ASP A 102 3.74 -18.73 -9.86
C ASP A 102 4.00 -17.53 -10.78
N ARG A 103 3.19 -16.47 -10.71
CA ARG A 103 3.25 -15.35 -11.67
C ARG A 103 3.43 -13.99 -11.03
N GLY A 104 3.59 -13.93 -9.71
CA GLY A 104 3.69 -12.67 -8.98
C GLY A 104 2.39 -11.89 -9.04
N LEU A 105 2.49 -10.57 -9.19
CA LEU A 105 1.34 -9.68 -9.18
C LEU A 105 0.74 -9.57 -10.57
N VAL A 106 -0.52 -9.94 -10.72
CA VAL A 106 -1.23 -9.99 -12.01
C VAL A 106 -2.43 -9.07 -11.98
N LEU A 107 -2.57 -8.24 -13.01
CA LEU A 107 -3.71 -7.36 -13.23
C LEU A 107 -4.57 -7.92 -14.37
N THR A 108 -5.84 -8.18 -14.09
CA THR A 108 -6.81 -8.73 -15.04
C THR A 108 -8.01 -7.81 -15.23
N ALA A 109 -8.51 -7.70 -16.45
CA ALA A 109 -9.76 -7.02 -16.78
C ALA A 109 -10.99 -7.80 -16.28
N PRO A 110 -12.19 -7.20 -16.25
CA PRO A 110 -13.43 -7.87 -15.83
C PRO A 110 -13.77 -9.12 -16.66
N ASN A 111 -13.33 -9.17 -17.91
CA ASN A 111 -13.52 -10.32 -18.80
C ASN A 111 -12.48 -11.44 -18.58
N GLY A 112 -11.57 -11.29 -17.61
CA GLY A 112 -10.52 -12.25 -17.29
C GLY A 112 -9.25 -12.10 -18.14
N SER A 113 -9.19 -11.16 -19.08
CA SER A 113 -7.96 -10.92 -19.86
C SER A 113 -6.87 -10.30 -18.99
N GLU A 114 -5.62 -10.70 -19.21
CA GLU A 114 -4.45 -10.13 -18.54
C GLU A 114 -4.11 -8.78 -19.14
N LEU A 115 -4.04 -7.75 -18.30
CA LEU A 115 -3.67 -6.39 -18.69
C LEU A 115 -2.20 -6.11 -18.40
N TRP A 116 -1.66 -6.67 -17.31
CA TRP A 116 -0.29 -6.47 -16.87
C TRP A 116 0.11 -7.54 -15.83
N LYS A 117 1.41 -7.81 -15.71
CA LYS A 117 1.98 -8.59 -14.61
C LYS A 117 3.40 -8.14 -14.28
N THR A 118 3.89 -8.50 -13.09
CA THR A 118 5.31 -8.41 -12.78
C THR A 118 6.13 -9.41 -13.59
N GLU A 119 7.33 -9.01 -14.00
CA GLU A 119 8.31 -9.95 -14.54
C GLU A 119 8.97 -10.77 -13.42
N PRO A 120 9.44 -12.01 -13.70
CA PRO A 120 10.16 -12.85 -12.73
C PRO A 120 11.47 -12.24 -12.23
#